data_AF-R9MRG3-F1
#
_entry.id   AF-R9MRG3-F1
#
_cell.length_a   1.000
_cell.length_b   1.000
_cell.length_c   1.000
_cell.angle_alpha   90.00
_cell.angle_beta   90.00
_cell.angle_gamma   90.00
#
_symmetry.space_group_name_H-M   'P 1'
#
loop_
_entity.id
_entity.type
_entity.pdbx_description
1 polymer ?
#
loop_
_entity_poly.entity_id
_entity_poly.type
_entity_poly.pdbx_seq_one_letter_code
_entity_poly.pdbx_strand_id
1 'polypeptide(L)'
;MSKQYVASLIIVNIRDSFVDNYPNAKSFSETRLFQDCLKCMSTDNNLQKIVTENDNGTPPVQTLLKLFKQNELCIEKEAFYNHQCLGELMAFVFKKCLHYTEQKSNIPVKNDFGINSATLYLGCEKIEIVN
;
A
#
# COMPACT_ATOMS: atom_id res chain seq x y z
N MET A 1 -2.74 16.30 17.12
CA MET A 1 -3.14 14.90 17.39
C MET A 1 -2.65 14.05 16.24
N SER A 2 -1.79 13.07 16.51
CA SER A 2 -1.38 12.08 15.51
C SER A 2 -2.56 11.19 15.19
N LYS A 3 -2.86 10.95 13.91
CA LYS A 3 -3.77 9.87 13.50
C LYS A 3 -3.14 8.56 13.96
N GLN A 4 -3.88 7.68 14.62
CA GLN A 4 -3.40 6.35 14.98
C GLN A 4 -4.15 5.35 14.10
N TYR A 5 -3.47 4.88 13.05
CA TYR A 5 -4.03 3.86 12.18
C TYR A 5 -3.94 2.51 12.87
N VAL A 6 -5.04 1.76 12.87
CA VAL A 6 -5.08 0.41 13.43
C VAL A 6 -4.76 -0.57 12.30
N ALA A 7 -3.50 -1.04 12.23
CA ALA A 7 -3.04 -1.92 11.17
C ALA A 7 -3.89 -3.18 11.05
N SER A 8 -4.34 -3.76 12.17
CA SER A 8 -5.18 -4.95 12.17
C SER A 8 -6.50 -4.74 11.41
N LEU A 9 -7.15 -3.59 11.56
CA LEU A 9 -8.38 -3.26 10.83
C LEU A 9 -8.13 -3.12 9.32
N ILE A 10 -7.02 -2.48 8.94
CA ILE A 10 -6.63 -2.36 7.52
C ILE A 10 -6.38 -3.74 6.90
N ILE A 11 -5.68 -4.63 7.61
CA ILE A 11 -5.42 -5.99 7.12
C ILE A 11 -6.71 -6.80 6.97
N VAL A 12 -7.66 -6.67 7.91
CA VAL A 12 -8.99 -7.29 7.81
C VAL A 12 -9.71 -6.77 6.56
N ASN A 13 -9.80 -5.45 6.38
CA ASN A 13 -10.45 -4.85 5.21
C ASN A 13 -9.82 -5.30 3.88
N ILE A 14 -8.49 -5.42 3.82
CA ILE A 14 -7.81 -5.93 2.63
C ILE A 14 -8.23 -7.38 2.37
N ARG A 15 -8.19 -8.25 3.38
CA ARG A 15 -8.54 -9.67 3.20
C ARG A 15 -10.00 -9.86 2.78
N ASP A 16 -10.90 -9.06 3.34
CA ASP A 16 -12.34 -9.24 3.17
C ASP A 16 -12.88 -8.60 1.90
N SER A 17 -12.19 -7.60 1.32
CA SER A 17 -12.80 -6.77 0.26
C SER A 17 -11.86 -6.37 -0.88
N PHE A 18 -10.56 -6.70 -0.82
CA PHE A 18 -9.63 -6.33 -1.90
C PHE A 18 -10.02 -6.95 -3.24
N VAL A 19 -10.26 -8.26 -3.29
CA VAL A 19 -10.57 -8.99 -4.52
C VAL A 19 -11.91 -8.55 -5.12
N ASP A 20 -12.88 -8.18 -4.29
CA ASP A 20 -14.18 -7.68 -4.76
C ASP A 20 -14.06 -6.32 -5.44
N ASN A 21 -13.12 -5.47 -4.99
CA ASN A 21 -12.84 -4.17 -5.58
C ASN A 21 -11.87 -4.26 -6.77
N TYR A 22 -11.01 -5.28 -6.81
CA TYR A 22 -9.98 -5.51 -7.82
C TYR A 22 -10.01 -6.99 -8.27
N PRO A 23 -11.03 -7.41 -9.02
CA PRO A 23 -11.20 -8.82 -9.40
C PRO A 23 -10.05 -9.35 -10.27
N ASN A 24 -9.35 -8.49 -11.02
CA ASN A 24 -8.16 -8.86 -11.79
C ASN A 24 -6.94 -9.22 -10.91
N ALA A 25 -6.94 -8.78 -9.65
CA ALA A 25 -5.91 -9.10 -8.66
C ALA A 25 -6.24 -10.33 -7.81
N LYS A 26 -7.28 -11.11 -8.18
CA LYS A 26 -7.63 -12.35 -7.47
C LYS A 26 -6.45 -13.29 -7.32
N SER A 27 -5.78 -13.63 -8.43
CA SER A 27 -4.61 -14.51 -8.40
C SER A 27 -3.45 -13.91 -7.60
N PHE A 28 -3.31 -12.57 -7.63
CA PHE A 28 -2.32 -11.87 -6.82
C PHE A 28 -2.54 -12.07 -5.31
N SER A 29 -3.79 -12.07 -4.84
CA SER A 29 -4.11 -12.24 -3.41
C SER A 29 -3.66 -13.58 -2.81
N GLU A 30 -3.42 -14.57 -3.67
CA GLU A 30 -2.95 -15.91 -3.31
C GLU A 30 -1.41 -16.04 -3.35
N THR A 31 -0.70 -15.00 -3.83
CA THR A 31 0.75 -15.02 -3.99
C THR A 31 1.50 -14.77 -2.68
N ARG A 32 2.75 -15.21 -2.63
CA ARG A 32 3.67 -14.87 -1.53
C ARG A 32 3.89 -13.36 -1.42
N LEU A 33 3.98 -12.65 -2.55
CA LEU A 33 4.18 -11.20 -2.54
C LEU A 33 3.05 -10.49 -1.80
N PHE A 34 1.79 -10.87 -2.05
CA PHE A 34 0.65 -10.29 -1.33
C PHE A 34 0.75 -10.54 0.18
N GLN A 35 1.11 -11.75 0.60
CA GLN A 35 1.31 -12.06 2.02
C GLN A 35 2.44 -11.24 2.63
N ASP A 36 3.53 -11.02 1.89
CA ASP A 36 4.64 -10.17 2.34
C ASP A 36 4.22 -8.69 2.43
N CYS A 37 3.34 -8.21 1.54
CA CYS A 37 2.71 -6.88 1.67
C CYS A 37 1.90 -6.76 2.96
N LEU A 38 1.04 -7.75 3.24
CA LEU A 38 0.23 -7.77 4.46
C LEU A 38 1.11 -7.82 5.71
N LYS A 39 2.14 -8.67 5.72
CA LYS A 39 3.12 -8.76 6.82
C LYS A 39 3.85 -7.44 7.02
N CYS A 40 4.22 -6.76 5.95
CA CYS A 40 4.89 -5.47 6.04
C CYS A 40 3.97 -4.40 6.66
N MET A 41 2.69 -4.39 6.30
CA MET A 41 1.70 -3.44 6.81
C MET A 41 1.05 -3.87 8.13
N SER A 42 1.36 -5.05 8.67
CA SER A 42 0.69 -5.59 9.87
C SER A 42 1.10 -4.91 11.18
N THR A 43 2.05 -3.97 11.14
CA THR A 43 2.43 -3.17 12.30
C THR A 43 2.02 -1.72 12.11
N ASP A 44 1.50 -1.10 13.17
CA ASP A 44 1.09 0.30 13.14
C ASP A 44 2.25 1.22 12.74
N ASN A 45 3.48 0.91 13.17
CA ASN A 45 4.68 1.67 12.81
C ASN A 45 4.96 1.66 11.31
N ASN A 46 4.89 0.50 10.66
CA ASN A 46 5.14 0.41 9.23
C ASN A 46 4.03 1.06 8.41
N LEU A 47 2.77 0.82 8.79
CA LEU A 47 1.63 1.45 8.14
C LEU A 47 1.69 2.98 8.28
N GLN A 48 1.94 3.48 9.50
CA GLN A 48 2.11 4.90 9.76
C GLN A 48 3.24 5.49 8.92
N LYS A 49 4.37 4.79 8.79
CA LYS A 49 5.49 5.24 7.96
C LYS A 49 5.09 5.34 6.49
N ILE A 50 4.37 4.37 5.94
CA ILE A 50 3.86 4.42 4.56
C ILE A 50 2.97 5.66 4.36
N VAL A 51 2.07 5.92 5.32
CA VAL A 51 1.16 7.06 5.25
C VAL A 51 1.89 8.39 5.38
N THR A 52 2.76 8.55 6.37
CA THR A 52 3.54 9.78 6.59
C THR A 52 4.41 10.10 5.38
N GLU A 53 5.06 9.10 4.77
CA GLU A 53 5.87 9.30 3.57
C GLU A 53 5.01 9.72 2.37
N ASN A 54 3.81 9.16 2.21
CA ASN A 54 2.83 9.62 1.23
C ASN A 54 2.43 11.08 1.45
N ASP A 55 2.13 11.47 2.68
CA ASP A 55 1.78 12.86 2.98
C ASP A 55 2.95 13.83 2.72
N ASN A 56 4.19 13.33 2.78
CA ASN A 56 5.41 14.06 2.43
C ASN A 56 5.79 13.98 0.93
N GLY A 57 4.95 13.37 0.09
CA GLY A 57 5.13 13.34 -1.37
C GLY A 57 5.85 12.11 -1.92
N THR A 58 6.13 11.10 -1.10
CA THR A 58 6.69 9.80 -1.54
C THR A 58 5.56 8.80 -1.80
N PRO A 59 5.40 8.25 -3.03
CA PRO A 59 4.34 7.27 -3.32
C PRO A 59 4.34 6.07 -2.36
N PRO A 60 3.18 5.55 -1.91
CA PRO A 60 3.12 4.47 -0.93
C PRO A 60 3.86 3.20 -1.34
N VAL A 61 3.75 2.83 -2.62
CA VAL A 61 4.47 1.68 -3.20
C VAL A 61 5.97 1.82 -2.97
N GLN A 62 6.53 3.03 -3.12
CA GLN A 62 7.96 3.24 -2.92
C GLN A 62 8.38 2.97 -1.47
N THR A 63 7.58 3.41 -0.50
CA THR A 63 7.85 3.19 0.92
C THR A 63 7.69 1.72 1.29
N LEU A 64 6.68 1.03 0.73
CA LEU A 64 6.51 -0.41 0.89
C LEU A 64 7.74 -1.19 0.40
N LEU A 65 8.25 -0.88 -0.79
CA LEU A 65 9.45 -1.51 -1.36
C LEU A 65 10.70 -1.25 -0.51
N LYS A 66 10.86 -0.04 0.04
CA LYS A 66 11.94 0.26 0.99
C LYS A 66 11.83 -0.61 2.24
N LEU A 67 10.62 -0.78 2.78
CA LEU A 67 10.39 -1.62 3.95
C LEU A 67 10.67 -3.09 3.66
N PHE A 68 10.41 -3.58 2.46
CA PHE A 68 10.74 -4.97 2.11
C PHE A 68 12.24 -5.22 2.17
N LYS A 69 13.04 -4.30 1.60
CA LYS A 69 14.50 -4.34 1.71
C LYS A 69 14.97 -4.29 3.18
N GLN A 70 14.31 -3.50 4.02
CA GLN A 70 14.63 -3.40 5.45
C GLN A 70 14.25 -4.66 6.26
N ASN A 71 13.24 -5.40 5.81
CA ASN A 71 12.77 -6.63 6.47
C ASN A 71 13.28 -7.90 5.77
N GLU A 72 14.25 -7.77 4.87
CA GLU A 72 14.84 -8.88 4.09
C GLU A 72 13.78 -9.73 3.35
N LEU A 73 12.68 -9.09 2.94
CA LEU A 73 11.64 -9.73 2.14
C LEU A 73 12.12 -9.79 0.68
N CYS A 74 12.16 -10.98 0.11
CA CYS A 74 12.56 -11.19 -1.27
C CYS A 74 11.41 -10.73 -2.19
N ILE A 75 11.68 -9.73 -3.02
CA ILE A 75 10.87 -9.46 -4.20
C ILE A 75 11.66 -10.09 -5.34
N GLU A 76 11.14 -11.16 -5.92
CA GLU A 76 11.72 -11.68 -7.16
C GLU A 76 11.69 -10.57 -8.21
N LYS A 77 12.46 -10.69 -9.29
CA LYS A 77 12.40 -9.67 -10.35
C LYS A 77 11.06 -9.85 -11.08
N GLU A 78 10.03 -9.17 -10.59
CA GLU A 78 8.67 -9.61 -10.84
C GLU A 78 8.18 -9.26 -12.24
N ALA A 79 7.20 -10.04 -12.69
CA ALA A 79 6.46 -9.78 -13.90
C ALA A 79 5.69 -8.46 -13.77
N PHE A 80 5.53 -7.73 -14.89
CA PHE A 80 4.75 -6.50 -14.99
C PHE A 80 3.38 -6.57 -14.30
N TYR A 81 2.73 -7.73 -14.34
CA TYR A 81 1.44 -8.00 -13.67
C TYR A 81 1.47 -7.71 -12.17
N ASN A 82 2.52 -8.12 -11.45
CA ASN A 82 2.57 -7.93 -10.01
C ASN A 82 2.81 -6.46 -9.63
N HIS A 83 3.56 -5.71 -10.45
CA HIS A 83 3.73 -4.27 -10.26
C HIS A 83 2.39 -3.53 -10.31
N GLN A 84 1.54 -3.91 -11.27
CA GLN A 84 0.18 -3.38 -11.36
C GLN A 84 -0.62 -3.74 -10.10
N CYS A 85 -0.59 -5.00 -9.66
CA CYS A 85 -1.33 -5.46 -8.50
C CYS A 85 -0.86 -4.79 -7.18
N LEU A 86 0.43 -4.46 -7.04
CA LEU A 86 0.94 -3.65 -5.94
C LEU A 86 0.34 -2.24 -5.95
N GLY A 87 0.21 -1.64 -7.13
CA GLY A 87 -0.47 -0.36 -7.30
C GLY A 87 -1.95 -0.42 -6.88
N GLU A 88 -2.66 -1.47 -7.30
CA GLU A 88 -4.05 -1.72 -6.95
C GLU A 88 -4.23 -1.95 -5.44
N LEU A 89 -3.31 -2.70 -4.80
CA LEU A 89 -3.30 -2.89 -3.36
C LEU A 89 -3.13 -1.56 -2.61
N MET A 90 -2.17 -0.71 -3.03
CA MET A 90 -2.03 0.62 -2.42
C MET A 90 -3.23 1.51 -2.69
N ALA A 91 -3.87 1.40 -3.87
CA ALA A 91 -5.10 2.13 -4.17
C ALA A 91 -6.25 1.70 -3.25
N PHE A 92 -6.40 0.40 -2.99
CA PHE A 92 -7.37 -0.11 -2.03
C PHE A 92 -7.11 0.46 -0.64
N VAL A 93 -5.88 0.32 -0.12
CA VAL A 93 -5.52 0.81 1.22
C VAL A 93 -5.80 2.30 1.35
N PHE A 94 -5.28 3.13 0.43
CA PHE A 94 -5.38 4.57 0.56
C PHE A 94 -6.79 5.10 0.31
N LYS A 95 -7.51 4.59 -0.69
CA LYS A 95 -8.83 5.12 -1.05
C LYS A 95 -9.96 4.49 -0.24
N LYS A 96 -9.92 3.18 -0.01
CA LYS A 96 -11.01 2.43 0.61
C LYS A 96 -10.85 2.32 2.12
N CYS A 97 -9.62 2.15 2.62
CA CYS A 97 -9.39 2.00 4.05
C CYS A 97 -8.99 3.30 4.76
N LEU A 98 -8.25 4.17 4.08
CA LEU A 98 -7.73 5.43 4.66
C LEU A 98 -8.42 6.69 4.11
N HIS A 99 -9.40 6.52 3.21
CA HIS A 99 -10.26 7.58 2.70
C HIS A 99 -9.52 8.79 2.07
N TYR A 100 -8.39 8.54 1.42
CA TYR A 100 -7.79 9.53 0.53
C TYR A 100 -8.68 9.71 -0.71
N THR A 101 -9.03 10.96 -1.00
CA THR A 101 -10.02 11.30 -2.03
C THR A 101 -9.37 11.63 -3.38
N GLU A 102 -8.12 12.05 -3.36
CA GLU A 102 -7.39 12.52 -4.54
C GLU A 102 -6.19 11.62 -4.85
N GLN A 103 -5.73 11.65 -6.10
CA GLN A 103 -4.53 10.94 -6.52
C GLN A 103 -3.77 11.69 -7.60
N LYS A 104 -2.45 11.55 -7.59
CA LYS A 104 -1.53 12.02 -8.63
C LYS A 104 -0.74 10.83 -9.16
N SER A 105 -1.01 10.46 -10.40
CA SER A 105 -0.34 9.36 -11.10
C SER A 105 1.03 9.77 -11.64
N ASN A 106 1.79 8.78 -12.13
CA ASN A 106 3.08 8.96 -12.82
C ASN A 106 4.15 9.68 -11.98
N ILE A 107 4.12 9.52 -10.66
CA ILE A 107 5.21 10.01 -9.82
C ILE A 107 6.41 9.09 -10.04
N PRO A 108 7.57 9.62 -10.47
CA PRO A 108 8.75 8.80 -10.70
C PRO A 108 9.19 8.10 -9.42
N VAL A 109 9.40 6.78 -9.52
CA VAL A 109 9.88 6.00 -8.38
C VAL A 109 11.33 5.60 -8.62
N LYS A 110 12.18 5.84 -7.63
CA LYS A 110 13.57 5.35 -7.62
C LYS A 110 13.62 4.08 -6.79
N ASN A 111 13.77 2.93 -7.44
CA ASN A 111 13.87 1.62 -6.78
C ASN A 111 14.60 0.60 -7.66
N ASP A 112 14.99 -0.52 -7.05
CA ASP A 112 15.69 -1.63 -7.69
C ASP A 112 14.73 -2.71 -8.25
N PHE A 113 13.42 -2.49 -8.14
CA PHE A 113 12.35 -3.47 -8.41
C PHE A 113 11.69 -3.31 -9.79
N GLY A 114 12.13 -2.37 -10.63
CA GLY A 114 11.60 -2.20 -11.99
C GLY A 114 10.25 -1.47 -12.07
N ILE A 115 9.80 -0.85 -10.98
CA ILE A 115 8.64 0.05 -10.97
C ILE A 115 9.12 1.46 -11.30
N ASN A 116 8.79 1.98 -12.48
CA ASN A 116 9.30 3.29 -12.93
C ASN A 116 8.47 4.47 -12.40
N SER A 117 7.18 4.25 -12.14
CA SER A 117 6.28 5.27 -11.60
C SER A 117 5.21 4.65 -10.70
N ALA A 118 4.65 5.46 -9.81
CA ALA A 118 3.57 5.07 -8.91
C ALA A 118 2.62 6.25 -8.64
N THR A 119 1.51 5.93 -7.98
CA THR A 119 0.48 6.90 -7.59
C THR A 119 0.79 7.46 -6.20
N LEU A 120 0.69 8.77 -6.06
CA LEU A 120 0.62 9.48 -4.78
C LEU A 120 -0.84 9.77 -4.45
N TYR A 121 -1.24 9.61 -3.19
CA TYR A 121 -2.62 9.85 -2.76
C TYR A 121 -2.70 11.10 -1.90
N LEU A 122 -3.73 11.92 -2.11
CA LEU A 122 -3.91 13.23 -1.48
C LEU A 122 -5.33 13.36 -0.90
N GLY A 123 -5.59 14.45 -0.18
CA GLY A 123 -6.96 14.80 0.23
C GLY A 123 -7.59 13.85 1.25
N CYS A 124 -6.80 13.29 2.18
CA CYS A 124 -7.35 12.49 3.28
C CYS A 124 -8.16 13.39 4.23
N GLU A 125 -9.47 13.23 4.25
CA GLU A 125 -10.32 13.82 5.29
C GLU A 125 -9.88 13.29 6.67
N LYS A 126 -10.01 14.12 7.72
CA LYS A 126 -9.64 13.68 9.06
C LYS A 126 -10.56 12.54 9.47
N ILE A 127 -10.03 11.31 9.53
CA ILE A 127 -10.70 10.19 10.17
C ILE A 127 -10.75 10.50 11.67
N GLU A 128 -11.92 10.90 12.17
CA GLU A 128 -12.20 10.88 13.61
C GLU A 128 -12.35 9.42 14.02
N ILE A 129 -11.42 8.91 14.82
CA ILE A 129 -11.53 7.59 15.42
C ILE A 129 -12.64 7.71 16.47
N VAL A 130 -13.80 7.14 16.16
CA VAL A 130 -14.87 6.98 17.14
C VAL A 130 -14.44 5.84 18.07
N ASN A 131 -14.00 6.20 19.27
CA ASN A 131 -13.71 5.24 20.36
C ASN A 131 -15.00 4.65 20.92
#